data_AF-A0A418SSI6-F1
#
_entry.id   AF-A0A418SSI6-F1
#
_cell.length_a   1.000
_cell.length_b   1.000
_cell.length_c   1.000
_cell.angle_alpha   90.00
_cell.angle_beta   90.00
_cell.angle_gamma   90.00
#
_symmetry.space_group_name_H-M   'P 1'
#
loop_
_entity.id
_entity.type
_entity.pdbx_description
1 polymer ?
#
loop_
_entity_poly.entity_id
_entity_poly.type
_entity_poly.pdbx_seq_one_letter_code
_entity_poly.pdbx_strand_id
1 'polypeptide(L)'
;MKNKWLTLCFLVCTALLLTSCSTINGADSLPQVELDRAALPEGYTIDSFKSAIIEYVNYRMWTSPDHIYGTVSEKSFEPFVGQIIDVNIRVYVDDAEKKTVYAHTNEADWLIVLNQRADIVYGDGQVSEGETNWPQGKWESVAQFPISVEKARKPNYGSSPRKDKMIAAAEVQLKYYLCEDFVRGEGGEKWIGATAYLTDFFEYEEGASAWLIRGDGYAAYTPLAFVEGNNAFKAVGVKGFSLENIHSQDPGFTYEQQIKDTVLKFTCE
;
A
#
# COMPACT_ATOMS: atom_id res chain seq x y z
N MET A 1 22.57 -5.29 -66.72
CA MET A 1 21.32 -5.21 -65.92
C MET A 1 21.57 -5.45 -64.41
N LYS A 2 22.55 -4.80 -63.78
CA LYS A 2 22.80 -4.93 -62.33
C LYS A 2 22.91 -3.58 -61.57
N ASN A 3 22.88 -2.45 -62.27
CA ASN A 3 23.01 -1.12 -61.65
C ASN A 3 21.69 -0.31 -61.60
N LYS A 4 20.54 -0.88 -61.98
CA LYS A 4 19.24 -0.17 -61.90
C LYS A 4 18.49 -0.41 -60.58
N TRP A 5 18.89 -1.42 -59.81
CA TRP A 5 18.27 -1.76 -58.54
C TRP A 5 18.85 -0.97 -57.35
N LEU A 6 20.17 -0.71 -57.36
CA LEU A 6 20.79 0.11 -56.31
C LEU A 6 20.33 1.57 -56.34
N THR A 7 20.06 2.13 -57.53
CA THR A 7 19.59 3.52 -57.67
C THR A 7 18.16 3.69 -57.18
N LEU A 8 17.33 2.64 -57.27
CA LEU A 8 15.95 2.66 -56.79
C LEU A 8 15.89 2.57 -55.25
N CYS A 9 16.75 1.76 -54.62
CA CYS A 9 16.83 1.71 -53.16
C CYS A 9 17.37 3.01 -52.54
N PHE A 10 18.31 3.69 -53.19
CA PHE A 10 18.87 4.95 -52.67
C PHE A 10 17.86 6.12 -52.73
N LEU A 11 16.99 6.13 -53.75
CA LEU A 11 15.93 7.13 -53.91
C LEU A 11 14.75 6.94 -52.93
N VAL A 12 14.43 5.70 -52.56
CA VAL A 12 13.41 5.40 -51.54
C VAL A 12 13.91 5.78 -50.13
N CYS A 13 15.19 5.56 -49.82
CA CYS A 13 15.76 5.99 -48.54
C CYS A 13 15.89 7.52 -48.39
N THR A 14 16.08 8.27 -49.47
CA THR A 14 16.11 9.75 -49.41
C THR A 14 14.72 10.38 -49.36
N ALA A 15 13.69 9.75 -49.94
CA ALA A 15 12.31 10.21 -49.80
C ALA A 15 11.74 9.96 -48.38
N LEU A 16 12.22 8.93 -47.67
CA LEU A 16 11.86 8.66 -46.28
C LEU A 16 12.54 9.60 -45.27
N LEU A 17 13.64 10.27 -45.65
CA LEU A 17 14.35 11.23 -44.78
C LEU A 17 13.88 12.68 -44.95
N LEU A 18 13.01 12.98 -45.93
CA LEU A 18 12.46 14.31 -46.16
C LEU A 18 11.00 14.47 -45.71
N THR A 19 10.40 13.44 -45.08
CA THR A 19 9.04 13.50 -44.50
C THR A 19 9.03 13.57 -42.97
N SER A 20 10.19 13.63 -42.31
CA SER A 20 10.32 13.73 -40.85
C SER A 20 10.35 15.17 -40.29
N CYS A 21 10.03 16.18 -41.10
CA CYS A 21 9.76 17.54 -40.64
C CYS A 21 8.43 18.05 -41.23
N SER A 22 7.35 17.33 -40.95
CA SER A 22 5.98 17.83 -41.12
C SER A 22 5.28 17.71 -39.77
N THR A 23 5.03 18.85 -39.16
CA THR A 23 4.35 19.07 -37.90
C THR A 23 3.04 18.27 -37.84
N ILE A 24 3.04 17.16 -37.10
CA ILE A 24 1.81 16.51 -36.65
C ILE A 24 1.30 17.32 -35.47
N ASN A 25 0.53 18.37 -35.77
CA ASN A 25 -0.43 18.94 -34.84
C ASN A 25 -1.58 17.94 -34.72
N GLY A 26 -1.58 17.11 -33.68
CA GLY A 26 -2.63 16.11 -33.49
C GLY A 26 -2.31 14.94 -32.58
N ALA A 27 -1.35 15.10 -31.67
CA ALA A 27 -1.35 14.34 -30.43
C ALA A 27 -1.68 15.33 -29.33
N ASP A 28 -2.81 15.14 -28.65
CA ASP A 28 -3.01 15.70 -27.32
C ASP A 28 -1.79 15.27 -26.50
N SER A 29 -0.83 16.19 -26.40
CA SER A 29 0.26 16.06 -25.47
C SER A 29 -0.42 16.13 -24.11
N LEU A 30 -0.48 14.99 -23.42
CA LEU A 30 -0.74 14.97 -21.99
C LEU A 30 0.10 16.10 -21.37
N PRO A 31 -0.49 16.99 -20.57
CA PRO A 31 0.22 18.16 -20.06
C PRO A 31 1.54 17.70 -19.43
N GLN A 32 2.64 18.33 -19.86
CA GLN A 32 3.95 18.10 -19.28
C GLN A 32 3.84 18.34 -17.78
N VAL A 33 4.13 17.30 -16.99
CA VAL A 33 4.09 17.34 -15.52
C VAL A 33 5.18 18.29 -15.03
N GLU A 34 4.81 19.55 -14.83
CA GLU A 34 5.71 20.53 -14.21
C GLU A 34 5.66 20.29 -12.69
N LEU A 35 6.68 19.59 -12.18
CA LEU A 35 6.86 19.39 -10.75
C LEU A 35 7.45 20.66 -10.15
N ASP A 36 6.70 21.37 -9.31
CA ASP A 36 7.31 22.42 -8.50
C ASP A 36 8.12 21.79 -7.36
N ARG A 37 9.39 21.49 -7.65
CA ARG A 37 10.32 20.89 -6.69
C ARG A 37 10.60 21.80 -5.49
N ALA A 38 10.39 23.12 -5.59
CA ALA A 38 10.62 24.04 -4.48
C ALA A 38 9.50 23.94 -3.41
N ALA A 39 8.32 23.46 -3.81
CA ALA A 39 7.17 23.31 -2.94
C ALA A 39 7.17 21.99 -2.12
N LEU A 40 7.86 20.95 -2.61
CA LEU A 40 7.80 19.60 -2.03
C LEU A 40 8.75 19.38 -0.84
N PRO A 41 8.33 18.60 0.18
CA PRO A 41 9.26 18.11 1.20
C PRO A 41 10.30 17.15 0.58
N GLU A 42 11.45 17.01 1.24
CA GLU A 42 12.54 16.14 0.79
C GLU A 42 12.09 14.66 0.69
N GLY A 43 12.47 13.98 -0.39
CA GLY A 43 12.11 12.57 -0.64
C GLY A 43 10.82 12.36 -1.44
N TYR A 44 9.99 13.41 -1.60
CA TYR A 44 8.83 13.36 -2.47
C TYR A 44 9.21 13.60 -3.94
N THR A 45 8.88 12.62 -4.79
CA THR A 45 9.02 12.65 -6.25
C THR A 45 7.73 12.21 -6.93
N ILE A 46 7.54 12.53 -8.22
CA ILE A 46 6.38 12.05 -9.00
C ILE A 46 6.26 10.51 -8.92
N ASP A 47 7.38 9.80 -9.05
CA ASP A 47 7.37 8.33 -9.03
C ASP A 47 7.01 7.77 -7.65
N SER A 48 7.47 8.42 -6.57
CA SER A 48 7.07 8.05 -5.21
C SER A 48 5.57 8.29 -4.99
N PHE A 49 5.00 9.38 -5.50
CA PHE A 49 3.56 9.64 -5.40
C PHE A 49 2.75 8.60 -6.16
N LYS A 50 3.09 8.35 -7.43
CA LYS A 50 2.43 7.34 -8.24
C LYS A 50 2.46 5.98 -7.55
N SER A 51 3.62 5.56 -7.07
CA SER A 51 3.78 4.28 -6.38
C SER A 51 2.93 4.22 -5.10
N ALA A 52 2.98 5.26 -4.28
CA ALA A 52 2.20 5.36 -3.04
C ALA A 52 0.69 5.27 -3.28
N ILE A 53 0.19 6.02 -4.27
CA ILE A 53 -1.24 6.07 -4.58
C ILE A 53 -1.70 4.75 -5.20
N ILE A 54 -0.97 4.21 -6.17
CA ILE A 54 -1.32 2.92 -6.79
C ILE A 54 -1.36 1.82 -5.73
N GLU A 55 -0.38 1.78 -4.82
CA GLU A 55 -0.35 0.76 -3.78
C GLU A 55 -1.43 0.99 -2.72
N TYR A 56 -1.75 2.25 -2.38
CA TYR A 56 -2.87 2.59 -1.50
C TYR A 56 -4.22 2.15 -2.09
N VAL A 57 -4.47 2.48 -3.36
CA VAL A 57 -5.67 2.05 -4.10
C VAL A 57 -5.77 0.53 -4.10
N ASN A 58 -4.67 -0.15 -4.43
CA ASN A 58 -4.60 -1.61 -4.41
C ASN A 58 -4.92 -2.17 -3.02
N TYR A 59 -4.30 -1.63 -1.97
CA TYR A 59 -4.50 -2.10 -0.61
C TYR A 59 -5.94 -1.91 -0.11
N ARG A 60 -6.57 -0.77 -0.42
CA ARG A 60 -7.98 -0.51 -0.08
C ARG A 60 -8.90 -1.53 -0.74
N MET A 61 -8.73 -1.80 -2.04
CA MET A 61 -9.52 -2.83 -2.73
C MET A 61 -9.15 -4.26 -2.29
N TRP A 62 -7.91 -4.50 -1.88
CA TRP A 62 -7.46 -5.81 -1.39
C TRP A 62 -8.03 -6.15 -0.02
N THR A 63 -8.30 -5.15 0.82
CA THR A 63 -8.78 -5.33 2.20
C THR A 63 -10.25 -4.97 2.41
N SER A 64 -10.88 -4.25 1.47
CA SER A 64 -12.28 -3.85 1.54
C SER A 64 -13.20 -4.94 0.97
N PRO A 65 -14.17 -5.44 1.75
CA PRO A 65 -15.13 -6.46 1.32
C PRO A 65 -16.34 -5.89 0.58
N ASP A 66 -16.30 -4.69 0.00
CA ASP A 66 -17.45 -4.11 -0.76
C ASP A 66 -17.91 -5.03 -1.92
N HIS A 67 -17.07 -6.00 -2.31
CA HIS A 67 -17.39 -7.11 -3.22
C HIS A 67 -18.34 -8.19 -2.66
N ILE A 68 -18.54 -8.28 -1.34
CA ILE A 68 -19.28 -9.37 -0.67
C ILE A 68 -20.71 -8.94 -0.30
N TYR A 69 -20.93 -7.65 0.00
CA TYR A 69 -22.23 -7.16 0.51
C TYR A 69 -22.94 -6.13 -0.38
N GLY A 70 -22.37 -5.77 -1.55
CA GLY A 70 -23.11 -5.08 -2.62
C GLY A 70 -23.33 -3.57 -2.43
N THR A 71 -22.72 -2.95 -1.41
CA THR A 71 -22.69 -1.49 -1.28
C THR A 71 -21.24 -1.03 -1.32
N VAL A 72 -20.89 -0.33 -2.40
CA VAL A 72 -19.58 0.30 -2.57
C VAL A 72 -19.63 1.65 -1.86
N SER A 73 -18.70 1.89 -0.93
CA SER A 73 -18.60 3.18 -0.24
C SER A 73 -18.30 4.32 -1.25
N GLU A 74 -18.72 5.55 -0.95
CA GLU A 74 -18.32 6.74 -1.72
C GLU A 74 -16.78 6.97 -1.71
N LYS A 75 -16.08 6.32 -0.76
CA LYS A 75 -14.61 6.31 -0.64
C LYS A 75 -13.92 5.16 -1.38
N SER A 76 -14.64 4.38 -2.16
CA SER A 76 -14.15 3.17 -2.81
C SER A 76 -13.59 3.44 -4.20
N PHE A 77 -12.59 2.65 -4.60
CA PHE A 77 -11.93 2.76 -5.90
C PHE A 77 -12.46 1.75 -6.93
N GLU A 78 -13.23 0.77 -6.47
CA GLU A 78 -13.82 -0.34 -7.21
C GLU A 78 -14.60 0.10 -8.45
N PRO A 79 -15.40 1.20 -8.43
CA PRO A 79 -16.11 1.68 -9.63
C PRO A 79 -15.18 2.10 -10.77
N PHE A 80 -13.93 2.45 -10.45
CA PHE A 80 -12.96 2.98 -11.40
C PHE A 80 -12.01 1.92 -11.96
N VAL A 81 -12.16 0.64 -11.58
CA VAL A 81 -11.32 -0.44 -12.09
C VAL A 81 -11.36 -0.51 -13.62
N GLY A 82 -10.19 -0.51 -14.24
CA GLY A 82 -10.00 -0.47 -15.70
C GLY A 82 -10.05 0.93 -16.31
N GLN A 83 -10.22 1.98 -15.49
CA GLN A 83 -10.24 3.37 -15.91
C GLN A 83 -8.91 4.07 -15.56
N ILE A 84 -8.66 5.18 -16.26
CA ILE A 84 -7.58 6.12 -15.93
C ILE A 84 -8.21 7.27 -15.15
N ILE A 85 -7.63 7.61 -14.00
CA ILE A 85 -8.05 8.75 -13.18
C ILE A 85 -6.90 9.75 -13.07
N ASP A 86 -7.24 11.03 -13.04
CA ASP A 86 -6.29 12.12 -12.87
C ASP A 86 -6.06 12.40 -11.40
N VAL A 87 -4.80 12.43 -10.99
CA VAL A 87 -4.37 12.79 -9.65
C VAL A 87 -3.77 14.18 -9.65
N ASN A 88 -4.21 15.01 -8.70
CA ASN A 88 -3.58 16.27 -8.33
C ASN A 88 -2.96 16.14 -6.93
N ILE A 89 -1.65 16.39 -6.83
CA ILE A 89 -0.96 16.48 -5.54
C ILE A 89 -1.08 17.89 -5.01
N ARG A 90 -1.71 18.00 -3.84
CA ARG A 90 -1.97 19.24 -3.13
C ARG A 90 -1.09 19.32 -1.90
N VAL A 91 -0.40 20.44 -1.71
CA VAL A 91 0.33 20.76 -0.47
C VAL A 91 -0.45 21.82 0.29
N TYR A 92 -0.83 21.49 1.53
CA TYR A 92 -1.45 22.42 2.45
C TYR A 92 -0.41 22.90 3.45
N VAL A 93 -0.45 24.20 3.76
CA VAL A 93 0.41 24.83 4.77
C VAL A 93 -0.50 25.32 5.88
N ASP A 94 -0.32 24.80 7.09
CA ASP A 94 -1.05 25.28 8.27
C ASP A 94 -0.45 26.58 8.84
N ASP A 95 -1.12 27.15 9.85
CA ASP A 95 -0.67 28.38 10.50
C ASP A 95 0.70 28.26 11.20
N ALA A 96 1.18 27.03 11.41
CA ALA A 96 2.50 26.72 11.97
C ALA A 96 3.55 26.45 10.88
N GLU A 97 3.26 26.78 9.63
CA GLU A 97 4.08 26.52 8.44
C GLU A 97 4.37 25.03 8.19
N LYS A 98 3.59 24.13 8.80
CA LYS A 98 3.73 22.69 8.57
C LYS A 98 3.09 22.34 7.24
N LYS A 99 3.89 21.75 6.36
CA LYS A 99 3.43 21.20 5.09
C LYS A 99 2.81 19.81 5.28
N THR A 100 1.65 19.60 4.69
CA THR A 100 0.98 18.31 4.60
C THR A 100 0.62 18.02 3.15
N VAL A 101 0.79 16.78 2.73
CA VAL A 101 0.68 16.38 1.32
C VAL A 101 -0.52 15.47 1.15
N TYR A 102 -1.35 15.78 0.14
CA TYR A 102 -2.55 15.02 -0.17
C TYR A 102 -2.62 14.74 -1.67
N ALA A 103 -3.24 13.62 -2.03
CA ALA A 103 -3.66 13.36 -3.40
C ALA A 103 -5.18 13.52 -3.53
N HIS A 104 -5.60 14.32 -4.50
CA HIS A 104 -6.99 14.47 -4.91
C HIS A 104 -7.18 13.82 -6.27
N THR A 105 -8.23 13.02 -6.45
CA THR A 105 -8.57 12.46 -7.77
C THR A 105 -9.69 13.25 -8.42
N ASN A 106 -9.83 13.22 -9.74
CA ASN A 106 -10.96 13.84 -10.43
C ASN A 106 -12.31 13.11 -10.21
N GLU A 107 -12.26 11.91 -9.63
CA GLU A 107 -13.42 11.03 -9.43
C GLU A 107 -13.98 11.08 -8.00
N ALA A 108 -13.38 11.87 -7.10
CA ALA A 108 -13.74 11.87 -5.69
C ALA A 108 -13.60 13.24 -5.01
N ASP A 109 -14.50 13.50 -4.07
CA ASP A 109 -14.50 14.69 -3.22
C ASP A 109 -13.68 14.53 -1.92
N TRP A 110 -12.94 13.42 -1.81
CA TRP A 110 -12.04 13.14 -0.68
C TRP A 110 -10.57 13.20 -1.10
N LEU A 111 -9.70 13.33 -0.09
CA LEU A 111 -8.25 13.42 -0.24
C LEU A 111 -7.60 12.16 0.33
N ILE A 112 -6.63 11.58 -0.38
CA ILE A 112 -5.71 10.57 0.16
C ILE A 112 -4.63 11.31 0.94
N VAL A 113 -4.41 10.93 2.19
CA VAL A 113 -3.32 11.47 3.00
C VAL A 113 -2.01 10.83 2.56
N LEU A 114 -0.98 11.61 2.24
CA LEU A 114 0.32 11.09 1.84
C LEU A 114 1.38 11.41 2.88
N ASN A 115 1.91 10.37 3.53
CA ASN A 115 2.96 10.47 4.53
C ASN A 115 4.27 9.88 4.02
N GLN A 116 5.35 10.19 4.74
CA GLN A 116 6.68 9.67 4.46
C GLN A 116 7.31 9.10 5.73
N ARG A 117 7.93 7.93 5.60
CA ARG A 117 8.70 7.29 6.67
C ARG A 117 9.87 6.53 6.06
N ALA A 118 11.08 6.75 6.58
CA ALA A 118 12.29 6.08 6.12
C ALA A 118 12.43 6.07 4.58
N ASP A 119 12.27 7.24 3.96
CA ASP A 119 12.31 7.47 2.50
C ASP A 119 11.19 6.81 1.67
N ILE A 120 10.18 6.23 2.32
CA ILE A 120 9.02 5.64 1.66
C ILE A 120 7.86 6.60 1.77
N VAL A 121 7.32 7.04 0.64
CA VAL A 121 6.04 7.75 0.56
C VAL A 121 4.92 6.71 0.48
N TYR A 122 3.86 6.88 1.26
CA TYR A 122 2.72 5.96 1.32
C TYR A 122 1.41 6.69 1.58
N GLY A 123 0.29 6.04 1.22
CA GLY A 123 -1.06 6.52 1.51
C GLY A 123 -1.50 6.13 2.93
N ASP A 124 -1.93 7.10 3.72
CA ASP A 124 -2.28 6.96 5.14
C ASP A 124 -3.75 7.30 5.40
N GLY A 125 -4.64 6.71 4.60
CA GLY A 125 -6.08 6.91 4.73
C GLY A 125 -6.66 7.97 3.79
N GLN A 126 -7.95 8.22 3.97
CA GLN A 126 -8.76 9.16 3.20
C GLN A 126 -9.48 10.11 4.13
N VAL A 127 -9.54 11.39 3.77
CA VAL A 127 -10.29 12.41 4.49
C VAL A 127 -11.28 13.11 3.56
N SER A 128 -12.51 13.31 4.03
CA SER A 128 -13.57 14.04 3.31
C SER A 128 -13.78 15.43 3.88
N GLU A 129 -14.31 16.35 3.06
CA GLU A 129 -14.66 17.68 3.52
C GLU A 129 -15.64 17.61 4.70
N GLY A 130 -15.36 18.40 5.74
CA GLY A 130 -16.15 18.40 6.98
C GLY A 130 -15.70 17.39 8.05
N GLU A 131 -14.79 16.47 7.74
CA GLU A 131 -14.18 15.61 8.77
C GLU A 131 -13.17 16.40 9.63
N THR A 132 -13.00 16.01 10.90
CA THR A 132 -12.11 16.70 11.86
C THR A 132 -10.68 16.86 11.35
N ASN A 133 -10.19 15.91 10.57
CA ASN A 133 -8.83 15.89 10.04
C ASN A 133 -8.72 16.54 8.65
N TRP A 134 -9.80 17.15 8.15
CA TRP A 134 -9.77 17.85 6.87
C TRP A 134 -8.79 19.03 6.93
N PRO A 135 -7.83 19.13 5.99
CA PRO A 135 -6.83 20.17 6.06
C PRO A 135 -7.46 21.56 5.98
N GLN A 136 -7.04 22.44 6.87
CA GLN A 136 -7.43 23.85 6.85
C GLN A 136 -6.41 24.66 6.04
N GLY A 137 -6.81 25.84 5.57
CA GLY A 137 -5.93 26.77 4.88
C GLY A 137 -5.91 26.62 3.36
N LYS A 138 -5.00 27.35 2.72
CA LYS A 138 -4.82 27.32 1.26
C LYS A 138 -3.93 26.15 0.88
N TRP A 139 -4.15 25.65 -0.33
CA TRP A 139 -3.30 24.64 -0.94
C TRP A 139 -2.74 25.12 -2.27
N GLU A 140 -1.62 24.52 -2.67
CA GLU A 140 -1.03 24.66 -3.98
C GLU A 140 -0.92 23.30 -4.68
N SER A 141 -1.15 23.31 -6.01
CA SER A 141 -0.98 22.14 -6.86
C SER A 141 0.50 21.99 -7.20
N VAL A 142 1.14 20.89 -6.80
CA VAL A 142 2.59 20.70 -7.01
C VAL A 142 2.92 19.65 -8.06
N ALA A 143 1.96 18.77 -8.37
CA ALA A 143 2.07 17.80 -9.45
C ALA A 143 0.67 17.38 -9.92
N GLN A 144 0.55 17.05 -11.20
CA GLN A 144 -0.64 16.40 -11.75
C GLN A 144 -0.21 15.27 -12.68
N PHE A 145 -0.83 14.10 -12.55
CA PHE A 145 -0.54 12.96 -13.40
C PHE A 145 -1.70 11.97 -13.42
N PRO A 146 -1.88 11.23 -14.51
CA PRO A 146 -2.83 10.13 -14.56
C PRO A 146 -2.27 8.87 -13.87
N ILE A 147 -3.18 8.05 -13.32
CA ILE A 147 -2.90 6.67 -12.90
C ILE A 147 -3.96 5.72 -13.47
N SER A 148 -3.56 4.48 -13.72
CA SER A 148 -4.49 3.41 -14.09
C SER A 148 -4.97 2.69 -12.84
N VAL A 149 -6.29 2.56 -12.66
CA VAL A 149 -6.86 1.76 -11.57
C VAL A 149 -6.96 0.31 -12.02
N GLU A 150 -6.10 -0.53 -11.49
CA GLU A 150 -6.07 -1.96 -11.81
C GLU A 150 -6.97 -2.77 -10.88
N LYS A 151 -7.23 -4.04 -11.23
CA LYS A 151 -7.86 -4.98 -10.31
C LYS A 151 -6.96 -5.18 -9.09
N ALA A 152 -7.58 -5.37 -7.92
CA ALA A 152 -6.86 -5.68 -6.69
C ALA A 152 -5.91 -6.89 -6.89
N ARG A 153 -4.70 -6.74 -6.39
CA ARG A 153 -3.62 -7.73 -6.38
C ARG A 153 -3.02 -7.79 -4.99
N LYS A 154 -2.26 -8.86 -4.71
CA LYS A 154 -1.51 -8.94 -3.46
C LYS A 154 -0.65 -7.67 -3.30
N PRO A 155 -0.76 -6.97 -2.15
CA PRO A 155 0.01 -5.77 -1.92
C PRO A 155 1.51 -6.04 -1.92
N ASN A 156 2.27 -5.06 -2.37
CA ASN A 156 3.71 -5.06 -2.16
C ASN A 156 4.00 -4.55 -0.75
N TYR A 157 4.03 -5.47 0.21
CA TYR A 157 4.30 -5.16 1.60
C TYR A 157 5.76 -4.73 1.89
N GLY A 158 6.63 -4.70 0.88
CA GLY A 158 8.06 -4.38 1.02
C GLY A 158 8.91 -5.60 1.42
N SER A 159 10.21 -5.50 1.18
CA SER A 159 11.20 -6.57 1.43
C SER A 159 12.57 -6.01 1.85
N SER A 160 12.58 -4.93 2.62
CA SER A 160 13.83 -4.26 3.01
C SER A 160 14.49 -4.94 4.22
N PRO A 161 15.79 -4.68 4.46
CA PRO A 161 16.45 -5.09 5.70
C PRO A 161 15.78 -4.54 6.97
N ARG A 162 15.03 -3.43 6.87
CA ARG A 162 14.25 -2.89 7.99
C ARG A 162 13.09 -3.83 8.32
N LYS A 163 12.38 -4.33 7.31
CA LYS A 163 11.30 -5.30 7.47
C LYS A 163 11.78 -6.63 8.02
N ASP A 164 12.94 -7.12 7.57
CA ASP A 164 13.52 -8.36 8.11
C ASP A 164 13.75 -8.27 9.63
N LYS A 165 14.21 -7.11 10.12
CA LYS A 165 14.36 -6.86 11.56
C LYS A 165 13.03 -6.81 12.31
N MET A 166 11.98 -6.27 11.68
CA MET A 166 10.63 -6.26 12.27
C MET A 166 10.08 -7.69 12.37
N ILE A 167 10.24 -8.51 11.33
CA ILE A 167 9.83 -9.93 11.34
C ILE A 167 10.59 -10.69 12.43
N ALA A 168 11.91 -10.49 12.55
CA ALA A 168 12.70 -11.12 13.61
C ALA A 168 12.25 -10.69 15.02
N ALA A 169 11.92 -9.41 15.22
CA ALA A 169 11.39 -8.93 16.50
C ALA A 169 10.02 -9.54 16.81
N ALA A 170 9.15 -9.68 15.81
CA ALA A 170 7.86 -10.34 15.95
C ALA A 170 8.02 -11.83 16.29
N GLU A 171 8.94 -12.54 15.63
CA GLU A 171 9.26 -13.93 15.94
C GLU A 171 9.64 -14.10 17.40
N VAL A 172 10.54 -13.26 17.91
CA VAL A 172 10.96 -13.29 19.32
C VAL A 172 9.76 -13.07 20.26
N GLN A 173 8.90 -12.09 19.96
CA GLN A 173 7.72 -11.80 20.78
C GLN A 173 6.72 -12.96 20.76
N LEU A 174 6.43 -13.51 19.59
CA LEU A 174 5.46 -14.60 19.43
C LEU A 174 5.98 -15.90 20.06
N LYS A 175 7.26 -16.23 19.86
CA LYS A 175 7.84 -17.49 20.32
C LYS A 175 8.09 -17.49 21.82
N TYR A 176 8.84 -16.51 22.34
CA TYR A 176 9.36 -16.57 23.70
C TYR A 176 8.46 -15.94 24.76
N TYR A 177 7.52 -15.09 24.34
CA TYR A 177 6.56 -14.50 25.26
C TYR A 177 5.19 -15.13 25.05
N LEU A 178 4.64 -15.04 23.84
CA LEU A 178 3.27 -15.46 23.64
C LEU A 178 3.07 -16.98 23.71
N CYS A 179 3.78 -17.77 22.90
CA CYS A 179 3.67 -19.24 22.95
C CYS A 179 4.05 -19.76 24.35
N GLU A 180 5.15 -19.29 24.95
CA GLU A 180 5.55 -19.73 26.29
C GLU A 180 4.51 -19.39 27.37
N ASP A 181 3.93 -18.18 27.35
CA ASP A 181 2.90 -17.77 28.31
C ASP A 181 1.64 -18.63 28.16
N PHE A 182 1.21 -18.91 26.92
CA PHE A 182 0.08 -19.80 26.67
C PHE A 182 0.35 -21.24 27.13
N VAL A 183 1.52 -21.80 26.84
CA VAL A 183 1.89 -23.17 27.22
C VAL A 183 2.06 -23.34 28.74
N ARG A 184 2.52 -22.30 29.44
CA ARG A 184 2.65 -22.31 30.93
C ARG A 184 1.36 -21.96 31.65
N GLY A 185 0.39 -21.37 30.96
CA GLY A 185 -0.88 -20.93 31.50
C GLY A 185 -1.88 -22.05 31.77
N GLU A 186 -3.06 -21.67 32.26
CA GLU A 186 -4.17 -22.61 32.45
C GLU A 186 -4.64 -23.17 31.10
N GLY A 187 -4.71 -24.51 30.99
CA GLY A 187 -5.02 -25.19 29.73
C GLY A 187 -3.87 -25.20 28.72
N GLY A 188 -2.64 -24.90 29.16
CA GLY A 188 -1.44 -24.81 28.32
C GLY A 188 -1.14 -26.06 27.49
N GLU A 189 -1.54 -27.24 27.97
CA GLU A 189 -1.43 -28.50 27.22
C GLU A 189 -2.15 -28.47 25.87
N LYS A 190 -3.17 -27.62 25.75
CA LYS A 190 -3.94 -27.46 24.51
C LYS A 190 -3.30 -26.48 23.53
N TRP A 191 -2.33 -25.70 23.98
CA TRP A 191 -1.55 -24.75 23.17
C TRP A 191 -0.26 -25.35 22.63
N ILE A 192 0.20 -26.47 23.22
CA ILE A 192 1.29 -27.28 22.64
C ILE A 192 0.85 -27.76 21.26
N GLY A 193 1.67 -27.50 20.24
CA GLY A 193 1.33 -27.81 18.85
C GLY A 193 0.43 -26.78 18.15
N ALA A 194 0.04 -25.69 18.84
CA ALA A 194 -0.65 -24.58 18.18
C ALA A 194 0.27 -23.93 17.14
N THR A 195 -0.30 -23.50 16.01
CA THR A 195 0.46 -22.83 14.95
C THR A 195 0.33 -21.32 15.07
N ALA A 196 1.46 -20.63 15.14
CA ALA A 196 1.56 -19.18 15.08
C ALA A 196 1.75 -18.73 13.62
N TYR A 197 0.99 -17.71 13.23
CA TYR A 197 1.05 -17.06 11.92
C TYR A 197 1.24 -15.56 12.13
N LEU A 198 2.27 -14.98 11.50
CA LEU A 198 2.41 -13.53 11.37
C LEU A 198 1.96 -13.13 9.97
N THR A 199 0.87 -12.39 9.88
CA THR A 199 0.40 -11.78 8.64
C THR A 199 1.43 -10.77 8.13
N ASP A 200 1.63 -10.73 6.82
CA ASP A 200 2.41 -9.69 6.15
C ASP A 200 1.88 -8.29 6.50
N PHE A 201 2.76 -7.31 6.47
CA PHE A 201 2.48 -5.94 6.86
C PHE A 201 3.41 -5.00 6.09
N PHE A 202 2.97 -3.76 5.88
CA PHE A 202 3.83 -2.79 5.22
C PHE A 202 4.95 -2.37 6.15
N GLU A 203 6.16 -2.20 5.61
CA GLU A 203 7.28 -1.77 6.44
C GLU A 203 7.07 -0.40 7.08
N TYR A 204 6.33 0.51 6.46
CA TYR A 204 6.01 1.80 7.08
C TYR A 204 4.98 1.69 8.22
N GLU A 205 4.26 0.59 8.36
CA GLU A 205 3.36 0.34 9.48
C GLU A 205 4.15 -0.06 10.73
N GLU A 206 3.84 0.55 11.88
CA GLU A 206 4.42 0.18 13.18
C GLU A 206 3.61 -0.93 13.87
N GLY A 207 2.91 -1.75 13.10
CA GLY A 207 2.16 -2.87 13.63
C GLY A 207 2.02 -4.03 12.65
N ALA A 208 1.71 -5.19 13.20
CA ALA A 208 1.39 -6.40 12.45
C ALA A 208 0.28 -7.17 13.16
N SER A 209 -0.31 -8.12 12.43
CA SER A 209 -1.32 -9.03 12.96
C SER A 209 -0.75 -10.43 13.09
N ALA A 210 -1.03 -11.11 14.19
CA ALA A 210 -0.67 -12.50 14.39
C ALA A 210 -1.86 -13.34 14.85
N TRP A 211 -1.83 -14.61 14.47
CA TRP A 211 -2.82 -15.62 14.86
C TRP A 211 -2.13 -16.82 15.50
N LEU A 212 -2.63 -17.27 16.64
CA LEU A 212 -2.24 -18.55 17.25
C LEU A 212 -3.43 -19.48 17.18
N ILE A 213 -3.28 -20.61 16.49
CA ILE A 213 -4.38 -21.52 16.17
C ILE A 213 -4.10 -22.90 16.75
N ARG A 214 -5.00 -23.36 17.61
CA ARG A 214 -4.97 -24.69 18.22
C ARG A 214 -5.53 -25.74 17.27
N GLY A 215 -5.20 -27.02 17.53
CA GLY A 215 -5.68 -28.13 16.72
C GLY A 215 -7.20 -28.35 16.73
N ASP A 216 -7.91 -27.81 17.73
CA ASP A 216 -9.37 -27.86 17.83
C ASP A 216 -10.08 -26.65 17.19
N GLY A 217 -9.32 -25.76 16.53
CA GLY A 217 -9.86 -24.58 15.83
C GLY A 217 -10.03 -23.35 16.72
N TYR A 218 -9.72 -23.44 18.02
CA TYR A 218 -9.65 -22.23 18.86
C TYR A 218 -8.50 -21.35 18.39
N ALA A 219 -8.77 -20.06 18.18
CA ALA A 219 -7.80 -19.10 17.67
C ALA A 219 -7.67 -17.88 18.59
N ALA A 220 -6.44 -17.43 18.82
CA ALA A 220 -6.14 -16.15 19.44
C ALA A 220 -5.56 -15.20 18.40
N TYR A 221 -6.23 -14.07 18.19
CA TYR A 221 -5.72 -12.95 17.44
C TYR A 221 -4.87 -12.07 18.36
N THR A 222 -3.68 -11.68 17.92
CA THR A 222 -2.74 -10.83 18.66
C THR A 222 -2.16 -9.80 17.71
N PRO A 223 -2.58 -8.53 17.80
CA PRO A 223 -1.84 -7.45 17.17
C PRO A 223 -0.49 -7.26 17.87
N LEU A 224 0.51 -6.91 17.08
CA LEU A 224 1.84 -6.53 17.52
C LEU A 224 2.08 -5.06 17.18
N ALA A 225 2.72 -4.33 18.08
CA ALA A 225 3.28 -3.00 17.81
C ALA A 225 4.80 -3.08 17.75
N PHE A 226 5.43 -2.37 16.83
CA PHE A 226 6.87 -2.29 16.68
C PHE A 226 7.39 -0.95 17.21
N VAL A 227 8.40 -1.03 18.08
CA VAL A 227 9.11 0.15 18.58
C VAL A 227 10.54 0.10 18.04
N GLU A 228 10.89 1.08 17.21
CA GLU A 228 12.22 1.23 16.63
C GLU A 228 13.15 1.98 17.59
N GLY A 229 14.36 1.46 17.79
CA GLY A 229 15.37 2.12 18.62
C GLY A 229 16.73 1.44 18.50
N ASN A 230 17.82 2.23 18.53
CA ASN A 230 19.20 1.72 18.45
C ASN A 230 19.44 0.74 17.27
N ASN A 231 18.87 1.02 16.09
CA ASN A 231 18.98 0.19 14.88
C ASN A 231 18.39 -1.23 15.01
N ALA A 232 17.48 -1.42 15.99
CA ALA A 232 16.75 -2.64 16.26
C ALA A 232 15.26 -2.35 16.45
N PHE A 233 14.46 -3.40 16.40
CA PHE A 233 13.03 -3.34 16.72
C PHE A 233 12.74 -4.16 17.97
N LYS A 234 11.82 -3.65 18.78
CA LYS A 234 11.13 -4.41 19.80
C LYS A 234 9.67 -4.57 19.38
N ALA A 235 9.19 -5.80 19.30
CA ALA A 235 7.77 -6.06 19.16
C ALA A 235 7.11 -6.13 20.54
N VAL A 236 5.90 -5.61 20.65
CA VAL A 236 5.09 -5.63 21.88
C VAL A 236 3.70 -6.15 21.52
N GLY A 237 3.22 -7.15 22.27
CA GLY A 237 1.84 -7.62 22.13
C GLY A 237 0.85 -6.55 22.56
N VAL A 238 -0.16 -6.31 21.73
CA VAL A 238 -1.32 -5.48 22.05
C VAL A 238 -2.50 -6.40 22.36
N LYS A 239 -3.45 -5.93 23.18
CA LYS A 239 -4.64 -6.69 23.52
C LYS A 239 -5.40 -7.08 22.24
N GLY A 240 -5.51 -8.38 22.00
CA GLY A 240 -6.32 -8.94 20.92
C GLY A 240 -7.61 -9.59 21.42
N PHE A 241 -8.12 -10.56 20.67
CA PHE A 241 -9.33 -11.31 21.00
C PHE A 241 -9.14 -12.80 20.68
N SER A 242 -10.09 -13.63 21.09
CA SER A 242 -10.09 -15.05 20.76
C SER A 242 -11.40 -15.48 20.14
N LEU A 243 -11.34 -16.52 19.32
CA LEU A 243 -12.46 -17.15 18.65
C LEU A 243 -12.50 -18.61 19.08
N GLU A 244 -13.65 -19.08 19.54
CA GLU A 244 -13.80 -20.46 20.02
C GLU A 244 -13.59 -21.49 18.91
N ASN A 245 -14.00 -21.14 17.70
CA ASN A 245 -13.79 -21.97 16.51
C ASN A 245 -13.73 -21.08 15.26
N ILE A 246 -12.50 -20.92 14.76
CA ILE A 246 -12.15 -20.11 13.59
C ILE A 246 -12.80 -20.58 12.28
N HIS A 247 -13.31 -21.81 12.24
CA HIS A 247 -13.97 -22.39 11.07
C HIS A 247 -15.49 -22.23 11.09
N SER A 248 -16.07 -21.93 12.26
CA SER A 248 -17.53 -21.82 12.44
C SER A 248 -18.02 -20.37 12.47
N GLN A 249 -17.15 -19.46 12.88
CA GLN A 249 -17.34 -18.03 12.76
C GLN A 249 -16.60 -17.67 11.48
N ASP A 250 -17.29 -17.42 10.37
CA ASP A 250 -16.65 -16.80 9.21
C ASP A 250 -16.07 -15.47 9.71
N PRO A 251 -14.74 -15.35 9.93
CA PRO A 251 -14.18 -14.12 10.47
C PRO A 251 -14.13 -13.04 9.38
N GLY A 252 -14.76 -13.31 8.22
CA GLY A 252 -14.69 -12.56 6.99
C GLY A 252 -13.51 -13.00 6.14
N PHE A 253 -13.57 -12.58 4.87
CA PHE A 253 -12.48 -12.58 3.89
C PHE A 253 -11.11 -12.16 4.49
N THR A 254 -11.11 -11.33 5.52
CA THR A 254 -9.92 -10.86 6.23
C THR A 254 -9.10 -11.97 6.87
N TYR A 255 -9.69 -12.98 7.49
CA TYR A 255 -8.90 -14.03 8.15
C TYR A 255 -8.21 -14.96 7.14
N GLU A 256 -8.97 -15.50 6.17
CA GLU A 256 -8.39 -16.40 5.17
C GLU A 256 -7.29 -15.70 4.37
N GLN A 257 -7.51 -14.44 4.01
CA GLN A 257 -6.51 -13.62 3.33
C GLN A 257 -5.29 -13.35 4.23
N GLN A 258 -5.48 -13.08 5.52
CA GLN A 258 -4.39 -12.90 6.48
C GLN A 258 -3.53 -14.16 6.67
N ILE A 259 -4.14 -15.35 6.69
CA ILE A 259 -3.40 -16.61 6.76
C ILE A 259 -2.65 -16.88 5.45
N LYS A 260 -3.28 -16.60 4.30
CA LYS A 260 -2.63 -16.74 3.00
C LYS A 260 -1.45 -15.77 2.85
N ASP A 261 -1.55 -14.58 3.41
CA ASP A 261 -0.49 -13.58 3.43
C ASP A 261 0.45 -13.74 4.64
N THR A 262 0.64 -14.94 5.17
CA THR A 262 1.61 -15.15 6.27
C THR A 262 3.05 -14.99 5.79
N VAL A 263 3.87 -14.22 6.51
CA VAL A 263 5.33 -14.09 6.29
C VAL A 263 6.17 -14.92 7.24
N LEU A 264 5.62 -15.30 8.39
CA LEU A 264 6.28 -16.16 9.37
C LEU A 264 5.28 -17.16 9.94
N LYS A 265 5.65 -18.43 9.93
CA LYS A 265 4.83 -19.54 10.45
C LYS A 265 5.69 -20.49 11.25
N PHE A 266 5.27 -20.82 12.46
CA PHE A 266 5.92 -21.83 13.30
C PHE A 266 4.93 -22.44 14.29
N THR A 267 5.37 -23.48 15.00
CA THR A 267 4.56 -24.20 15.98
C THR A 267 5.03 -23.86 17.40
N CYS A 268 4.10 -23.65 18.32
CA CYS A 268 4.40 -23.51 19.75
C CYS A 268 4.82 -24.87 20.32
N GLU A 269 5.92 -24.89 21.08
CA GLU A 269 6.54 -26.08 21.70
C GLU A 269 6.49 -26.01 23.23
#